data_AF-A0A8X6VVA6-F1
#
_entry.id   AF-A0A8X6VVA6-F1
#
_cell.length_a   1.000
_cell.length_b   1.000
_cell.length_c   1.000
_cell.angle_alpha   90.00
_cell.angle_beta   90.00
_cell.angle_gamma   90.00
#
_symmetry.space_group_name_H-M   'P 1'
#
loop_
_entity.id
_entity.type
_entity.pdbx_description
1 polymer ?
#
loop_
_entity_poly.entity_id
_entity_poly.type
_entity_poly.pdbx_seq_one_letter_code
_entity_poly.pdbx_strand_id
1 'polypeptide(L)'
;MILGADIFFDLIQHGKISRTQNQPSAQNSKLGLLLSGKVSSAFQAKRRFFSLEKRLQDNPELRDKYVKFMQDYEYPGFMQLVPNSELSKPSSKCFYLPHFGVVREQSETTKLRVVFNASAKTVSNLYLNDILHTSPKLQNELFNILLKFRCHRIALTGDIENMFRQILVNEDDVEFQRVFWRERPEEPLKEYRLLTVRYGTACVPYLSISTIQ
;
A
#
# COMPACT_ATOMS: atom_id res chain seq x y z
N MET A 1 -2.77 7.47 -26.94
CA MET A 1 -1.38 7.10 -27.21
C MET A 1 -1.36 5.61 -27.51
N ILE A 2 -1.30 5.25 -28.79
CA ILE A 2 -1.13 3.85 -29.21
C ILE A 2 0.34 3.54 -28.93
N LEU A 3 0.63 2.78 -27.87
CA LEU A 3 1.93 2.12 -27.74
C LEU A 3 2.12 1.27 -29.01
N GLY A 4 3.26 1.41 -29.68
CA GLY A 4 3.56 0.71 -30.93
C GLY A 4 3.19 -0.77 -30.83
N ALA A 5 2.36 -1.24 -31.77
CA ALA A 5 1.86 -2.62 -31.80
C ALA A 5 3.02 -3.64 -31.78
N ASP A 6 4.16 -3.23 -32.32
CA ASP A 6 5.41 -3.98 -32.43
C ASP A 6 5.92 -4.40 -31.03
N ILE A 7 5.93 -3.47 -30.07
CA ILE A 7 6.40 -3.73 -28.69
C ILE A 7 5.33 -4.48 -27.88
N PHE A 8 4.06 -4.26 -28.20
CA PHE A 8 2.95 -4.89 -27.48
C PHE A 8 3.02 -6.42 -27.56
N PHE A 9 3.17 -6.98 -28.76
CA PHE A 9 3.26 -8.44 -28.91
C PHE A 9 4.55 -9.03 -28.32
N ASP A 10 5.63 -8.24 -28.30
CA ASP A 10 6.88 -8.65 -27.64
C ASP A 10 6.77 -8.68 -26.11
N LEU A 11 5.88 -7.86 -25.54
CA LEU A 11 5.66 -7.79 -24.10
C LEU A 11 4.65 -8.81 -23.61
N ILE A 12 3.60 -9.14 -24.37
CA ILE A 12 2.55 -10.07 -23.94
C ILE A 12 3.05 -11.53 -23.97
N GLN A 13 2.79 -12.28 -22.89
CA GLN A 13 3.06 -13.71 -22.79
C GLN A 13 1.76 -14.53 -22.84
N HIS A 14 1.87 -15.82 -23.16
CA HIS A 14 0.74 -16.74 -23.07
C HIS A 14 0.19 -16.82 -21.64
N GLY A 15 -1.14 -16.71 -21.52
CA GLY A 15 -1.85 -16.72 -20.25
C GLY A 15 -2.71 -15.48 -20.07
N LYS A 16 -4.03 -15.66 -20.23
CA LYS A 16 -5.04 -14.64 -19.91
C LYS A 16 -5.96 -15.22 -18.85
N ILE A 17 -5.96 -14.62 -17.67
CA ILE A 17 -6.92 -14.94 -16.61
C ILE A 17 -8.08 -13.97 -16.76
N SER A 18 -9.17 -14.43 -17.39
CA SER A 18 -10.44 -13.71 -17.43
C SER A 18 -11.47 -14.54 -16.70
N ARG A 19 -11.91 -14.06 -15.52
CA ARG A 19 -12.82 -14.84 -14.67
C ARG A 19 -14.31 -14.63 -15.00
N THR A 20 -14.71 -13.50 -15.62
CA THR A 20 -16.05 -13.21 -16.18
C THR A 20 -16.03 -11.91 -17.03
N GLN A 21 -17.07 -11.62 -17.83
CA GLN A 21 -17.20 -10.40 -18.65
C GLN A 21 -17.13 -9.07 -17.86
N ASN A 22 -17.46 -9.08 -16.56
CA ASN A 22 -17.48 -7.88 -15.71
C ASN A 22 -16.32 -7.81 -14.69
N GLN A 23 -15.37 -8.74 -14.74
CA GLN A 23 -14.20 -8.73 -13.86
C GLN A 23 -12.94 -8.31 -14.63
N PRO A 24 -11.96 -7.70 -13.93
CA PRO A 24 -10.69 -7.38 -14.55
C PRO A 24 -10.01 -8.64 -15.06
N SER A 25 -9.53 -8.57 -16.28
CA SER A 25 -8.72 -9.61 -16.90
C SER A 25 -7.25 -9.35 -16.61
N ALA A 26 -6.53 -10.39 -16.22
CA ALA A 26 -5.09 -10.34 -16.05
C ALA A 26 -4.43 -10.98 -17.28
N GLN A 27 -3.52 -10.28 -17.92
CA GLN A 27 -2.76 -10.75 -19.06
C GLN A 27 -1.29 -10.87 -18.64
N ASN A 28 -0.70 -12.05 -18.82
CA ASN A 28 0.73 -12.20 -18.57
C ASN A 28 1.53 -11.34 -19.54
N SER A 29 2.59 -10.71 -19.05
CA SER A 29 3.57 -9.98 -19.84
C SER A 29 4.99 -10.23 -19.29
N LYS A 30 6.01 -9.90 -20.08
CA LYS A 30 7.42 -9.90 -19.65
C LYS A 30 7.69 -8.96 -18.46
N LEU A 31 6.77 -8.05 -18.17
CA LEU A 31 6.80 -7.09 -17.07
C LEU A 31 5.76 -7.44 -15.98
N GLY A 32 5.32 -8.71 -15.89
CA GLY A 32 4.32 -9.17 -14.92
C GLY A 32 2.88 -9.13 -15.44
N LEU A 33 1.90 -9.16 -14.53
CA LEU A 33 0.48 -9.19 -14.88
C LEU A 33 -0.04 -7.81 -15.29
N LEU A 34 -0.47 -7.67 -16.55
CA LEU A 34 -1.21 -6.53 -17.04
C LEU A 34 -2.69 -6.73 -16.73
N LEU A 35 -3.21 -5.97 -15.79
CA LEU A 35 -4.63 -6.01 -15.45
C LEU A 35 -5.42 -4.99 -16.27
N SER A 36 -6.46 -5.47 -16.94
CA SER A 36 -7.37 -4.69 -17.77
C SER A 36 -8.80 -4.93 -17.31
N GLY A 37 -9.44 -3.87 -16.80
CA GLY A 37 -10.84 -3.86 -16.36
C GLY A 37 -11.08 -2.95 -15.15
N LYS A 38 -12.35 -2.81 -14.74
CA LYS A 38 -12.72 -1.96 -13.60
C LYS A 38 -12.44 -2.68 -12.28
N VAL A 39 -11.41 -2.24 -11.55
CA VAL A 39 -11.22 -2.63 -10.14
C VAL A 39 -11.92 -1.59 -9.28
N SER A 40 -12.90 -2.02 -8.48
CA SER A 40 -13.55 -1.14 -7.49
C SER A 40 -13.22 -1.59 -6.08
N SER A 41 -12.44 -0.79 -5.35
CA SER A 41 -12.09 -1.05 -3.96
C SER A 41 -12.74 -0.08 -2.96
N ALA A 42 -13.22 1.07 -3.44
CA ALA A 42 -13.79 2.15 -2.61
C ALA A 42 -14.92 1.67 -1.70
N PHE A 43 -15.89 0.93 -2.26
CA PHE A 43 -17.03 0.42 -1.49
C PHE A 43 -16.59 -0.47 -0.31
N GLN A 44 -15.65 -1.38 -0.55
CA GLN A 44 -15.18 -2.27 0.50
C GLN A 44 -14.32 -1.54 1.53
N ALA A 45 -13.41 -0.68 1.09
CA ALA A 45 -12.59 0.13 1.98
C ALA A 45 -13.46 1.01 2.90
N LYS A 46 -14.50 1.66 2.34
CA LYS A 46 -15.48 2.45 3.09
C LYS A 46 -16.27 1.60 4.09
N ARG A 47 -16.73 0.42 3.71
CA ARG A 47 -17.42 -0.51 4.64
C ARG A 47 -16.53 -0.93 5.80
N ARG A 48 -15.25 -1.22 5.53
CA ARG A 48 -14.25 -1.57 6.56
C ARG A 48 -13.95 -0.38 7.47
N PHE A 49 -13.89 0.83 6.91
CA PHE A 49 -13.73 2.06 7.68
C PHE A 49 -14.89 2.24 8.68
N PHE A 50 -16.15 2.11 8.26
CA PHE A 50 -17.28 2.25 9.20
C PHE A 50 -17.28 1.18 10.31
N SER A 51 -16.83 -0.04 10.00
CA SER A 51 -16.65 -1.07 11.04
C SER A 51 -15.53 -0.71 12.03
N LEU A 52 -14.44 -0.12 11.52
CA LEU A 52 -13.36 0.41 12.36
C LEU A 52 -13.87 1.57 13.22
N GLU A 53 -14.55 2.54 12.63
CA GLU A 53 -15.10 3.70 13.32
C GLU A 53 -16.01 3.30 14.48
N LYS A 54 -16.94 2.36 14.26
CA LYS A 54 -17.77 1.82 15.34
C LYS A 54 -16.93 1.27 16.49
N ARG A 55 -15.90 0.48 16.18
CA ARG A 55 -14.97 -0.06 17.19
C ARG A 55 -14.18 1.04 17.92
N LEU A 56 -13.84 2.14 17.25
CA LEU A 56 -13.19 3.30 17.88
C LEU A 56 -14.17 4.07 18.77
N GLN A 57 -15.45 4.16 18.42
CA GLN A 57 -16.48 4.74 19.29
C GLN A 57 -16.67 3.91 20.57
N ASP A 58 -16.67 2.57 20.43
CA ASP A 58 -16.82 1.65 21.56
C ASP A 58 -15.59 1.62 22.49
N ASN A 59 -14.41 2.08 22.02
CA ASN A 59 -13.16 2.09 22.80
C ASN A 59 -12.42 3.43 22.67
N PRO A 60 -12.65 4.38 23.60
CA PRO A 60 -12.02 5.71 23.57
C PRO A 60 -10.49 5.67 23.62
N GLU A 61 -9.89 4.76 24.40
CA GLU A 61 -8.43 4.67 24.51
C GLU A 61 -7.79 4.24 23.18
N LEU A 62 -8.42 3.29 22.47
CA LEU A 62 -7.99 2.87 21.14
C LEU A 62 -8.17 4.01 20.13
N ARG A 63 -9.29 4.74 20.19
CA ARG A 63 -9.55 5.91 19.34
C ARG A 63 -8.46 6.95 19.47
N ASP A 64 -8.12 7.36 20.69
CA ASP A 64 -7.15 8.43 20.91
C ASP A 64 -5.76 8.03 20.38
N LYS A 65 -5.35 6.78 20.57
CA LYS A 65 -4.12 6.23 19.96
C LYS A 65 -4.20 6.21 18.42
N TYR A 66 -5.36 5.91 17.86
CA TYR A 66 -5.55 5.84 16.41
C TYR A 66 -5.53 7.23 15.77
N VAL A 67 -6.23 8.20 16.37
CA VAL A 67 -6.24 9.60 15.94
C VAL A 67 -4.83 10.16 16.00
N LYS A 68 -4.13 9.95 17.12
CA LYS A 68 -2.72 10.35 17.25
C LYS A 68 -1.85 9.74 16.15
N PHE A 69 -1.99 8.44 15.87
CA PHE A 69 -1.26 7.80 14.77
C PHE A 69 -1.54 8.47 13.42
N MET A 70 -2.81 8.77 13.11
CA MET A 70 -3.17 9.36 11.82
C MET A 70 -2.66 10.81 11.69
N GLN A 71 -2.68 11.58 12.78
CA GLN A 71 -2.10 12.93 12.84
C GLN A 71 -0.57 12.90 12.70
N ASP A 72 0.11 12.01 13.41
CA ASP A 72 1.57 11.79 13.29
C ASP A 72 1.97 11.30 11.89
N TYR A 73 1.02 10.74 11.13
CA TYR A 73 1.22 10.33 9.75
C TYR A 73 0.95 11.49 8.75
N GLU A 74 0.00 12.37 9.05
CA GLU A 74 -0.35 13.53 8.22
C GLU A 74 0.63 14.70 8.39
N TYR A 75 0.99 15.09 9.62
CA TYR A 75 1.79 16.28 9.91
C TYR A 75 3.17 16.32 9.23
N PRO A 76 3.92 15.20 9.14
CA PRO A 76 5.19 15.16 8.40
C PRO A 76 5.02 15.11 6.87
N GLY A 77 3.78 15.08 6.36
CA GLY A 77 3.49 14.99 4.93
C GLY A 77 3.55 13.57 4.36
N PHE A 78 3.45 12.51 5.18
CA PHE A 78 3.38 11.14 4.65
C PHE A 78 2.01 10.79 4.05
N MET A 79 0.99 11.60 4.39
CA MET A 79 -0.37 11.51 3.90
C MET A 79 -0.90 12.91 3.61
N GLN A 80 -1.71 13.03 2.57
CA GLN A 80 -2.32 14.29 2.17
C GLN A 80 -3.80 14.09 1.91
N LEU A 81 -4.61 15.07 2.31
CA LEU A 81 -6.02 15.16 1.91
C LEU A 81 -6.13 15.29 0.39
N VAL A 82 -7.00 14.48 -0.23
CA VAL A 82 -7.28 14.58 -1.67
C VAL A 82 -8.12 15.84 -1.93
N PRO A 83 -7.69 16.74 -2.84
CA PRO A 83 -8.47 17.93 -3.18
C PRO A 83 -9.86 17.58 -3.72
N ASN A 84 -10.86 18.42 -3.44
CA ASN A 84 -12.23 18.21 -3.91
C ASN A 84 -12.34 18.06 -5.44
N SER A 85 -11.46 18.72 -6.20
CA SER A 85 -11.35 18.61 -7.66
C SER A 85 -10.93 17.22 -8.14
N GLU A 86 -10.27 16.42 -7.30
CA GLU A 86 -9.70 15.11 -7.62
C GLU A 86 -10.49 13.92 -7.02
N LEU A 87 -11.62 14.20 -6.36
CA LEU A 87 -12.52 13.18 -5.81
C LEU A 87 -13.30 12.43 -6.91
N SER A 88 -13.53 13.05 -8.06
CA SER A 88 -14.30 12.48 -9.17
C SER A 88 -13.47 11.62 -10.14
N LYS A 89 -12.23 11.24 -9.78
CA LYS A 89 -11.40 10.38 -10.63
C LYS A 89 -12.11 9.02 -10.86
N PRO A 90 -12.06 8.48 -12.09
CA PRO A 90 -12.67 7.19 -12.39
C PRO A 90 -11.99 6.09 -11.57
N SER A 91 -12.76 5.07 -11.14
CA SER A 91 -12.24 3.96 -10.32
C SER A 91 -11.08 3.18 -10.95
N SER A 92 -10.88 3.28 -12.27
CA SER A 92 -9.74 2.70 -12.96
C SER A 92 -8.41 3.43 -12.68
N LYS A 93 -8.45 4.64 -12.11
CA LYS A 93 -7.27 5.47 -11.82
C LYS A 93 -6.99 5.62 -10.33
N CYS A 94 -7.77 4.98 -9.46
CA CYS A 94 -7.62 5.11 -8.01
C CYS A 94 -7.85 3.77 -7.31
N PHE A 95 -7.09 3.51 -6.25
CA PHE A 95 -7.28 2.35 -5.40
C PHE A 95 -7.30 2.76 -3.93
N TYR A 96 -8.36 2.35 -3.23
CA TYR A 96 -8.55 2.55 -1.81
C TYR A 96 -8.12 1.33 -1.01
N LEU A 97 -7.31 1.57 0.01
CA LEU A 97 -6.82 0.57 0.94
C LEU A 97 -7.65 0.60 2.22
N PRO A 98 -8.21 -0.53 2.66
CA PRO A 98 -8.71 -0.62 4.02
C PRO A 98 -7.54 -0.57 5.00
N HIS A 99 -7.78 -0.03 6.18
CA HIS A 99 -6.79 -0.03 7.25
C HIS A 99 -7.39 -0.48 8.58
N PHE A 100 -6.52 -0.98 9.45
CA PHE A 100 -6.91 -1.42 10.79
C PHE A 100 -5.75 -1.29 11.77
N GLY A 101 -6.08 -1.19 13.05
CA GLY A 101 -5.11 -1.11 14.13
C GLY A 101 -4.72 -2.49 14.65
N VAL A 102 -3.42 -2.73 14.78
CA VAL A 102 -2.84 -3.88 15.49
C VAL A 102 -2.25 -3.36 16.79
N VAL A 103 -2.78 -3.84 17.90
CA VAL A 103 -2.26 -3.55 19.23
C VAL A 103 -1.20 -4.59 19.57
N ARG A 104 0.00 -4.14 19.93
CA ARG A 104 1.08 -5.01 20.43
C ARG A 104 1.27 -4.70 21.91
N GLU A 105 0.57 -5.44 22.75
CA GLU A 105 0.58 -5.23 24.21
C GLU A 105 1.98 -5.40 24.83
N GLN A 106 2.83 -6.21 24.18
CA GLN A 106 4.22 -6.49 24.60
C GLN A 106 5.25 -5.45 24.09
N SER A 107 4.82 -4.41 23.36
CA SER A 107 5.75 -3.38 22.84
C SER A 107 5.86 -2.19 23.80
N GLU A 108 7.09 -1.90 24.23
CA GLU A 108 7.40 -0.79 25.14
C GLU A 108 7.19 0.60 24.51
N THR A 109 7.41 0.75 23.20
CA THR A 109 7.52 2.06 22.53
C THR A 109 6.39 2.39 21.54
N THR A 110 5.65 1.41 20.99
CA THR A 110 4.51 1.68 20.09
C THR A 110 3.37 0.67 20.28
N LYS A 111 2.47 0.96 21.23
CA LYS A 111 1.34 0.08 21.57
C LYS A 111 0.33 -0.12 20.43
N LEU A 112 0.22 0.82 19.48
CA LEU A 112 -0.67 0.72 18.32
C LEU A 112 0.11 0.93 17.02
N ARG A 113 -0.10 0.04 16.04
CA ARG A 113 0.35 0.21 14.65
C ARG A 113 -0.84 0.13 13.71
N VAL A 114 -1.00 1.11 12.82
CA VAL A 114 -1.98 1.03 11.75
C VAL A 114 -1.39 0.27 10.57
N VAL A 115 -2.14 -0.70 10.07
CA VAL A 115 -1.84 -1.48 8.88
C VAL A 115 -2.73 -0.97 7.76
N PHE A 116 -2.14 -0.62 6.63
CA PHE A 116 -2.87 -0.37 5.40
C PHE A 116 -2.82 -1.61 4.51
N ASN A 117 -3.95 -2.28 4.32
CA ASN A 117 -3.97 -3.65 3.83
C ASN A 117 -4.09 -3.74 2.31
N ALA A 118 -2.96 -3.89 1.62
CA ALA A 118 -2.90 -4.15 0.18
C ALA A 118 -3.29 -5.58 -0.22
N SER A 119 -3.38 -6.49 0.75
CA SER A 119 -3.87 -7.87 0.60
C SER A 119 -5.35 -8.01 0.92
N ALA A 120 -6.13 -6.92 0.88
CA ALA A 120 -7.58 -6.98 1.02
C ALA A 120 -8.24 -7.32 -0.33
N LYS A 121 -9.13 -8.34 -0.35
CA LYS A 121 -9.88 -8.74 -1.55
C LYS A 121 -10.84 -7.65 -1.98
N THR A 122 -10.69 -7.09 -3.17
CA THR A 122 -11.71 -6.20 -3.77
C THR A 122 -13.01 -6.92 -4.11
N VAL A 123 -14.07 -6.18 -4.48
CA VAL A 123 -15.34 -6.76 -4.98
C VAL A 123 -15.10 -7.63 -6.21
N SER A 124 -14.10 -7.30 -7.01
CA SER A 124 -13.61 -8.08 -8.16
C SER A 124 -12.76 -9.30 -7.78
N ASN A 125 -12.63 -9.65 -6.49
CA ASN A 125 -11.79 -10.76 -5.99
C ASN A 125 -10.30 -10.64 -6.34
N LEU A 126 -9.79 -9.42 -6.51
CA LEU A 126 -8.37 -9.13 -6.71
C LEU A 126 -7.79 -8.40 -5.50
N TYR A 127 -6.52 -8.64 -5.20
CA TYR A 127 -5.75 -7.91 -4.18
C TYR A 127 -4.86 -6.88 -4.87
N LEU A 128 -4.55 -5.74 -4.24
CA LEU A 128 -3.60 -4.79 -4.83
C LEU A 128 -2.24 -5.46 -5.06
N ASN A 129 -1.83 -6.35 -4.16
CA ASN A 129 -0.59 -7.12 -4.30
C ASN A 129 -0.55 -8.07 -5.50
N ASP A 130 -1.69 -8.49 -6.04
CA ASP A 130 -1.73 -9.26 -7.30
C ASP A 130 -1.59 -8.35 -8.53
N ILE A 131 -1.84 -7.05 -8.35
CA ILE A 131 -1.77 -6.03 -9.41
C ILE A 131 -0.38 -5.43 -9.51
N LEU A 132 0.26 -5.22 -8.35
CA LEU A 132 1.57 -4.60 -8.29
C LEU A 132 2.63 -5.48 -8.91
N HIS A 133 3.43 -4.90 -9.80
CA HIS A 133 4.60 -5.58 -10.33
C HIS A 133 5.61 -5.86 -9.22
N THR A 134 5.95 -7.13 -9.05
CA THR A 134 7.04 -7.56 -8.17
C THR A 134 8.33 -7.62 -8.96
N SER A 135 9.19 -6.64 -8.76
CA SER A 135 10.55 -6.65 -9.31
C SER A 135 11.40 -7.78 -8.71
N PRO A 136 12.54 -8.15 -9.36
CA PRO A 136 13.41 -9.22 -8.89
C PRO A 136 13.89 -9.04 -7.45
N LYS A 137 14.16 -10.15 -6.76
CA LYS A 137 14.68 -10.10 -5.39
C LYS A 137 16.11 -9.53 -5.39
N LEU A 138 16.27 -8.30 -4.91
CA LEU A 138 17.59 -7.66 -4.65
C LEU A 138 18.17 -8.01 -3.28
N GLN A 139 17.39 -8.64 -2.41
CA GLN A 139 17.81 -8.93 -1.04
C GLN A 139 18.90 -10.01 -1.03
N ASN A 140 20.07 -9.62 -0.54
CA ASN A 140 21.16 -10.55 -0.25
C ASN A 140 20.69 -11.61 0.75
N GLU A 141 21.13 -12.85 0.54
CA GLU A 141 20.83 -13.94 1.46
C GLU A 141 21.41 -13.65 2.84
N LEU A 142 20.55 -13.76 3.87
CA LEU A 142 20.89 -13.42 5.25
C LEU A 142 22.13 -14.20 5.73
N PHE A 143 22.25 -15.46 5.31
CA PHE A 143 23.42 -16.29 5.61
C PHE A 143 24.73 -15.66 5.13
N ASN A 144 24.75 -15.12 3.91
CA ASN A 144 25.93 -14.47 3.35
C ASN A 144 26.27 -13.16 4.09
N ILE A 145 25.26 -12.42 4.52
CA ILE A 145 25.43 -11.21 5.33
C ILE A 145 26.08 -11.58 6.68
N LEU A 146 25.56 -12.62 7.35
CA LEU A 146 26.07 -13.09 8.64
C LEU A 146 27.51 -13.62 8.55
N LEU A 147 27.86 -14.32 7.46
CA LEU A 147 29.24 -14.76 7.23
C LEU A 147 30.19 -13.57 7.10
N LYS A 148 29.84 -12.57 6.28
CA LYS A 148 30.66 -11.34 6.14
C LYS A 148 30.81 -10.59 7.46
N PHE A 149 29.74 -10.50 8.24
CA PHE A 149 29.78 -9.89 9.58
C PHE A 149 30.80 -10.58 10.50
N ARG A 150 30.98 -11.90 10.39
CA ARG A 150 31.96 -12.66 11.18
C ARG A 150 33.40 -12.54 10.68
N CYS A 151 33.63 -12.07 9.45
CA CYS A 151 34.98 -11.86 8.91
C CYS A 151 35.69 -10.63 9.49
N HIS A 152 34.98 -9.78 10.24
CA HIS A 152 35.54 -8.54 10.79
C HIS A 152 35.47 -8.56 12.32
N ARG A 153 36.52 -8.03 12.97
CA ARG A 153 36.62 -8.00 14.44
C ARG A 153 35.59 -7.06 15.09
N ILE A 154 35.15 -6.05 14.36
CA ILE A 154 34.21 -5.02 14.82
C ILE A 154 33.14 -4.87 13.75
N ALA A 155 31.87 -4.87 14.16
CA ALA A 155 30.72 -4.63 13.31
C ALA A 155 29.91 -3.45 13.84
N LEU A 156 29.46 -2.59 12.94
CA LEU A 156 28.56 -1.47 13.25
C LEU A 156 27.16 -1.83 12.78
N THR A 157 26.19 -1.61 13.66
CA THR A 157 24.77 -1.84 13.36
C THR A 157 24.01 -0.56 13.63
N GLY A 158 23.09 -0.20 12.75
CA GLY A 158 22.16 0.90 12.93
C GLY A 158 20.77 0.48 12.44
N ASP A 159 19.74 1.02 13.09
CA ASP A 159 18.36 0.89 12.63
C ASP A 159 17.93 2.20 11.97
N ILE A 160 17.32 2.10 10.79
CA ILE A 160 16.78 3.27 10.10
C ILE A 160 15.33 3.41 10.53
N GLU A 161 15.10 4.30 11.49
CA GLU A 161 13.76 4.54 12.01
C GLU A 161 12.81 4.93 10.86
N ASN A 162 11.68 4.23 10.76
CA ASN A 162 10.65 4.47 9.77
C ASN A 162 11.17 4.49 8.32
N MET A 163 12.19 3.68 7.98
CA MET A 163 12.84 3.61 6.66
C MET A 163 11.89 3.76 5.46
N PHE A 164 10.79 3.00 5.43
CA PHE A 164 9.84 3.05 4.31
C PHE A 164 9.19 4.42 4.12
N ARG A 165 8.95 5.17 5.21
CA ARG A 165 8.38 6.53 5.16
C ARG A 165 9.36 7.56 4.60
N GLN A 166 10.64 7.22 4.49
CA GLN A 166 11.65 8.09 3.89
C GLN A 166 11.68 7.98 2.35
N ILE A 167 10.90 7.06 1.77
CA ILE A 167 10.83 6.82 0.33
C ILE A 167 9.49 7.33 -0.19
N LEU A 168 9.53 8.35 -1.05
CA LEU A 168 8.34 8.86 -1.72
C LEU A 168 7.88 7.92 -2.84
N VAL A 169 6.56 7.85 -3.01
CA VAL A 169 5.90 7.18 -4.13
C VAL A 169 5.81 8.17 -5.28
N ASN A 170 5.94 7.68 -6.52
CA ASN A 170 5.75 8.50 -7.71
C ASN A 170 4.34 9.13 -7.72
N GLU A 171 4.24 10.39 -8.12
CA GLU A 171 2.98 11.15 -8.20
C GLU A 171 1.90 10.47 -9.05
N ASP A 172 2.28 9.68 -10.06
CA ASP A 172 1.33 8.92 -10.86
C ASP A 172 0.75 7.71 -10.10
N ASP A 173 1.47 7.21 -9.10
CA ASP A 173 1.15 5.98 -8.37
C ASP A 173 0.50 6.23 -6.99
N VAL A 174 0.58 7.45 -6.44
CA VAL A 174 -0.03 7.79 -5.12
C VAL A 174 -1.54 7.57 -5.11
N GLU A 175 -2.17 7.63 -6.28
CA GLU A 175 -3.61 7.42 -6.47
C GLU A 175 -4.05 5.98 -6.19
N PHE A 176 -3.13 5.02 -6.25
CA PHE A 176 -3.38 3.62 -5.88
C PHE A 176 -3.20 3.35 -4.38
N GLN A 177 -2.99 4.42 -3.61
CA GLN A 177 -2.71 4.36 -2.17
C GLN A 177 -3.66 5.27 -1.37
N ARG A 178 -4.93 5.37 -1.81
CA ARG A 178 -5.96 6.16 -1.11
C ARG A 178 -6.51 5.45 0.12
N VAL A 179 -7.00 6.21 1.10
CA VAL A 179 -7.67 5.71 2.31
C VAL A 179 -8.81 6.64 2.70
N PHE A 180 -9.79 6.09 3.44
CA PHE A 180 -10.87 6.88 4.03
C PHE A 180 -10.57 7.15 5.49
N TRP A 181 -10.68 8.40 5.93
CA TRP A 181 -10.46 8.74 7.33
C TRP A 181 -11.31 9.93 7.76
N ARG A 182 -11.75 9.93 9.02
CA ARG A 182 -12.27 11.10 9.74
C ARG A 182 -12.03 10.86 11.23
N GLU A 183 -11.73 11.92 11.96
CA GLU A 183 -11.51 11.82 13.41
C GLU A 183 -12.82 11.66 14.17
N ARG A 184 -13.87 12.31 13.68
CA ARG A 184 -15.16 12.41 14.33
C ARG A 184 -16.28 11.91 13.42
N PRO A 185 -17.23 11.09 13.92
CA PRO A 185 -18.36 10.59 13.13
C PRO A 185 -19.27 11.69 12.57
N GLU A 186 -19.29 12.86 13.19
CA GLU A 186 -20.06 14.03 12.77
C GLU A 186 -19.42 14.73 11.57
N GLU A 187 -18.12 14.53 11.34
CA GLU A 187 -17.42 15.10 10.21
C GLU A 187 -17.72 14.34 8.90
N PRO A 188 -17.67 15.03 7.75
CA PRO A 188 -17.72 14.36 6.47
C PRO A 188 -16.55 13.37 6.35
N LEU A 189 -16.81 12.20 5.77
CA LEU A 189 -15.76 11.23 5.49
C LEU A 189 -14.79 11.80 4.45
N LYS A 190 -13.52 11.94 4.83
CA LYS A 190 -12.47 12.49 3.98
C LYS A 190 -11.70 11.37 3.27
N GLU A 191 -11.14 11.71 2.12
CA GLU A 191 -10.25 10.85 1.36
C GLU A 191 -8.83 11.38 1.46
N TYR A 192 -7.91 10.50 1.79
CA TYR A 192 -6.49 10.81 1.87
C TYR A 192 -5.72 9.94 0.89
N ARG A 193 -4.60 10.44 0.37
CA ARG A 193 -3.61 9.68 -0.39
C ARG A 193 -2.32 9.57 0.40
N LEU A 194 -1.69 8.41 0.34
CA LEU A 194 -0.45 8.12 1.05
C LEU A 194 0.71 8.33 0.09
N LEU A 195 1.69 9.14 0.51
CA LEU A 195 2.76 9.67 -0.34
C LEU A 195 4.05 8.86 -0.25
N THR A 196 4.13 7.91 0.68
CA THR A 196 5.35 7.14 0.97
C THR A 196 5.15 5.65 0.76
N VAL A 197 6.26 4.94 0.56
CA VAL A 197 6.29 3.48 0.50
C VAL A 197 5.89 2.93 1.87
N ARG A 198 5.12 1.82 1.88
CA ARG A 198 4.54 1.26 3.10
C ARG A 198 4.72 -0.25 3.13
N TYR A 199 5.06 -0.78 4.29
CA TYR A 199 5.13 -2.23 4.47
C TYR A 199 3.80 -2.90 4.07
N GLY A 200 3.90 -4.12 3.52
CA GLY A 200 2.74 -4.92 3.15
C GLY A 200 2.30 -4.79 1.69
N THR A 201 2.93 -3.91 0.88
CA THR A 201 2.83 -4.01 -0.59
C THR A 201 3.94 -4.91 -1.16
N ALA A 202 3.63 -5.66 -2.22
CA ALA A 202 4.51 -6.68 -2.76
C ALA A 202 5.82 -6.12 -3.35
N CYS A 203 5.82 -4.88 -3.82
CA CYS A 203 6.98 -4.21 -4.43
C CYS A 203 7.94 -3.57 -3.41
N VAL A 204 7.54 -3.42 -2.15
CA VAL A 204 8.34 -2.70 -1.12
C VAL A 204 9.75 -3.24 -0.93
N PRO A 205 10.00 -4.56 -0.85
CA PRO A 205 11.35 -5.07 -0.64
C PRO A 205 12.32 -4.61 -1.73
N TYR A 206 11.87 -4.61 -2.99
CA TYR A 206 12.68 -4.11 -4.10
C TYR A 206 12.92 -2.61 -3.97
N LEU A 207 11.84 -1.81 -3.88
CA LEU A 207 11.91 -0.35 -3.85
C LEU A 207 12.84 0.15 -2.74
N SER A 208 12.74 -0.48 -1.56
CA SER A 208 13.52 -0.07 -0.40
C SER A 208 15.00 -0.36 -0.54
N ILE A 209 15.34 -1.50 -1.13
CA ILE A 209 16.75 -1.88 -1.32
C ILE A 209 17.36 -1.05 -2.44
N SER A 210 16.64 -0.81 -3.54
CA SER A 210 17.12 -0.01 -4.66
C SER A 210 17.37 1.46 -4.34
N THR A 211 16.75 2.00 -3.29
CA THR A 211 16.96 3.39 -2.85
C THR A 211 18.12 3.55 -1.88
N ILE A 212 18.50 2.47 -1.18
CA ILE A 212 19.53 2.50 -0.12
C ILE A 212 20.89 2.01 -0.62
N GLN A 213 20.93 1.09 -1.58
CA GLN A 213 22.15 0.56 -2.20
C GLN A 213 22.69 1.48 -3.30
#